data_AF-A0A8T4NLV7-F1
#
_entry.id   AF-A0A8T4NLV7-F1
#
_cell.length_a   1.000
_cell.length_b   1.000
_cell.length_c   1.000
_cell.angle_alpha   90.00
_cell.angle_beta   90.00
_cell.angle_gamma   90.00
#
_symmetry.space_group_name_H-M   'P 1'
#
loop_
_entity.id
_entity.type
_entity.pdbx_description
1 polymer ?
#
loop_
_entity_poly.entity_id
_entity_poly.type
_entity_poly.pdbx_seq_one_letter_code
_entity_poly.pdbx_strand_id
1 'polypeptide(L)'
;MVAGSNINPIILGILSLLGLIVGFFVAEKDSKTFLMVSTAVVLVSFAGLQGGVLSAAILGFVNVSKFLTNVLGGLMFLFIPATIVVAVKTVFSIAKS
;
A
#
# COMPACT_ATOMS: atom_id res chain seq x y z
N MET A 1 -7.41 -15.53 -1.00
CA MET A 1 -6.62 -15.26 0.22
C MET A 1 -5.21 -14.93 -0.23
N VAL A 2 -4.74 -13.69 -0.11
CA VAL A 2 -3.32 -13.36 -0.38
C VAL A 2 -2.52 -13.90 0.80
N ALA A 3 -2.31 -15.22 0.78
CA ALA A 3 -1.53 -15.94 1.75
C ALA A 3 -0.07 -15.94 1.29
N GLY A 4 0.61 -14.82 1.54
CA GLY A 4 2.06 -14.84 1.68
C GLY A 4 2.36 -15.67 2.93
N SER A 5 2.62 -16.96 2.75
CA SER A 5 2.74 -18.00 3.80
C SER A 5 3.84 -17.79 4.85
N ASN A 6 4.42 -16.58 4.96
CA ASN A 6 5.52 -16.25 5.87
C ASN A 6 5.50 -14.81 6.41
N ILE A 7 4.42 -14.03 6.21
CA ILE A 7 4.36 -12.66 6.75
C ILE A 7 3.71 -12.73 8.13
N ASN A 8 4.47 -12.42 9.18
CA ASN A 8 3.99 -12.47 10.56
C ASN A 8 2.78 -11.51 10.71
N PRO A 9 1.61 -11.98 11.17
CA PRO A 9 0.42 -11.15 11.33
C PRO A 9 0.66 -9.91 12.21
N ILE A 10 1.61 -9.99 13.13
CA ILE A 10 2.04 -8.87 13.98
C ILE A 10 2.69 -7.76 13.14
N ILE A 11 3.52 -8.12 12.15
CA ILE A 11 4.18 -7.15 11.26
C ILE A 11 3.15 -6.44 10.39
N LEU A 12 2.17 -7.17 9.85
CA LEU A 12 1.08 -6.56 9.07
C LEU A 12 0.22 -5.62 9.91
N GLY A 13 -0.05 -6.00 11.17
CA GLY A 13 -0.75 -5.14 12.13
C GLY A 13 0.01 -3.85 12.41
N ILE A 14 1.32 -3.93 12.66
CA ILE A 14 2.19 -2.77 12.85
C ILE A 14 2.19 -1.90 11.60
N LEU A 15 2.30 -2.48 10.41
CA LEU A 15 2.32 -1.76 9.14
C LEU A 15 1.02 -0.98 8.88
N SER A 16 -0.11 -1.59 9.20
CA SER A 16 -1.43 -0.96 9.11
C SER A 16 -1.55 0.21 10.10
N LEU A 17 -1.06 0.04 11.34
CA LEU A 17 -0.99 1.09 12.35
C LEU A 17 -0.10 2.26 11.91
N LEU A 18 1.07 1.97 11.34
CA LEU A 18 1.94 2.99 10.75
C LEU A 18 1.23 3.72 9.62
N GLY A 19 0.51 3.01 8.76
CA GLY A 19 -0.30 3.61 7.71
C GLY A 19 -1.33 4.60 8.24
N LEU A 20 -2.06 4.23 9.30
CA LEU A 20 -3.00 5.13 9.97
C LEU A 20 -2.32 6.39 10.53
N ILE A 21 -1.20 6.22 11.24
CA ILE A 21 -0.45 7.34 11.83
C ILE A 21 0.05 8.30 10.74
N VAL A 22 0.63 7.75 9.67
CA VAL A 22 1.12 8.52 8.53
C VAL A 22 -0.04 9.27 7.87
N GLY A 23 -1.16 8.61 7.62
CA GLY A 23 -2.34 9.25 7.03
C GLY A 23 -2.90 10.39 7.89
N PHE A 24 -2.83 10.29 9.21
CA PHE A 24 -3.23 11.36 10.12
C PHE A 24 -2.26 12.56 10.08
N PHE A 25 -0.96 12.28 9.95
CA PHE A 25 0.09 13.30 9.99
C PHE A 25 0.24 14.11 8.67
N VAL A 26 -0.39 13.67 7.58
CA VAL A 26 -0.36 14.39 6.31
C VAL A 26 -1.06 15.75 6.43
N ALA A 27 -0.32 16.79 6.03
CA ALA A 27 -0.80 18.16 5.97
C ALA A 27 -1.91 18.32 4.91
N GLU A 28 -2.93 19.12 5.22
CA GLU A 28 -4.07 19.35 4.32
C GLU A 28 -3.66 20.01 3.00
N LYS A 29 -2.61 20.85 3.03
CA LYS A 29 -2.10 21.51 1.82
C LYS A 29 -1.55 20.51 0.79
N ASP A 30 -1.02 19.38 1.25
CA ASP A 30 -0.35 18.38 0.44
C ASP A 30 -1.22 17.13 0.21
N SER A 31 -2.47 17.13 0.70
CA SER A 31 -3.33 15.95 0.70
C SER A 31 -3.64 15.44 -0.72
N LYS A 32 -3.82 16.36 -1.68
CA LYS A 32 -4.07 16.02 -3.10
C LYS A 32 -2.87 15.31 -3.73
N THR A 33 -1.67 15.87 -3.53
CA THR A 33 -0.42 15.28 -4.04
C THR A 33 -0.15 13.94 -3.37
N PHE A 34 -0.32 13.86 -2.05
CA PHE A 34 -0.19 12.62 -1.30
C PHE A 34 -1.14 11.55 -1.83
N LEU A 35 -2.43 11.86 -1.98
CA LEU A 35 -3.44 10.91 -2.48
C LEU A 35 -3.10 10.41 -3.88
N MET A 36 -2.66 11.28 -4.78
CA MET A 36 -2.30 10.88 -6.13
C MET A 36 -1.10 9.91 -6.14
N VAL A 37 -0.03 10.26 -5.42
CA VAL A 37 1.19 9.44 -5.36
C VAL A 37 0.94 8.12 -4.64
N SER A 38 0.28 8.16 -3.49
CA SER A 38 -0.02 6.95 -2.70
C SER A 38 -0.99 6.01 -3.41
N THR A 39 -2.03 6.53 -4.07
CA THR A 39 -2.94 5.71 -4.88
C THR A 39 -2.21 5.09 -6.07
N ALA A 40 -1.32 5.84 -6.74
CA ALA A 40 -0.50 5.29 -7.81
C ALA A 40 0.39 4.14 -7.30
N VAL A 41 1.03 4.29 -6.14
CA VAL A 41 1.85 3.23 -5.51
C VAL A 41 1.01 2.00 -5.18
N VAL A 42 -0.20 2.19 -4.60
CA VAL A 42 -1.11 1.06 -4.30
C VAL A 42 -1.54 0.36 -5.58
N LEU A 43 -1.91 1.10 -6.62
CA LEU A 43 -2.33 0.55 -7.91
C LEU A 43 -1.18 -0.20 -8.61
N VAL A 44 0.03 0.36 -8.62
CA VAL A 44 1.21 -0.30 -9.19
C VAL A 44 1.59 -1.54 -8.38
N SER A 45 1.50 -1.49 -7.05
CA SER A 45 1.75 -2.66 -6.19
C SER A 45 0.72 -3.76 -6.44
N PHE A 46 -0.56 -3.37 -6.61
CA PHE A 46 -1.62 -4.31 -6.94
C PHE A 46 -1.44 -4.90 -8.33
N ALA A 47 -1.15 -4.07 -9.34
CA ALA A 47 -0.90 -4.50 -10.70
C ALA A 47 0.34 -5.40 -10.79
N GLY A 48 1.40 -5.12 -10.05
CA GLY A 48 2.61 -5.96 -9.99
C GLY A 48 2.37 -7.32 -9.30
N LEU A 49 1.43 -7.40 -8.35
CA LEU A 49 1.02 -8.68 -7.75
C LEU A 49 0.06 -9.45 -8.65
N GLN A 50 -0.86 -8.75 -9.34
CA GLN A 50 -1.97 -9.35 -10.09
C GLN A 50 -1.60 -9.68 -11.54
N GLY A 51 -0.86 -8.78 -12.21
CA GLY A 51 -0.15 -9.03 -13.46
C GLY A 51 1.16 -9.81 -13.26
N GLY A 52 1.43 -10.18 -12.00
CA GLY A 52 2.56 -10.91 -11.42
C GLY A 52 3.95 -10.28 -11.67
N VAL A 53 5.02 -10.63 -10.98
CA VAL A 53 5.49 -12.01 -10.69
C VAL A 53 5.39 -12.99 -11.89
N LEU A 54 4.50 -12.73 -12.86
CA LEU A 54 4.03 -13.54 -13.97
C LEU A 54 5.06 -13.65 -15.09
N SER A 55 6.20 -12.96 -14.98
CA SER A 55 7.35 -13.15 -15.87
C SER A 55 8.64 -13.53 -15.10
N ALA A 56 8.76 -13.19 -13.81
CA ALA A 56 9.88 -13.62 -12.98
C ALA A 56 9.83 -15.13 -12.62
N ALA A 57 8.62 -15.71 -12.52
CA ALA A 57 8.45 -17.17 -12.45
C ALA A 57 8.78 -17.87 -13.78
N ILE A 58 8.64 -17.17 -14.92
CA ILE A 58 8.95 -17.70 -16.26
C ILE A 58 10.48 -17.81 -16.49
N LEU A 59 11.30 -17.08 -15.72
CA LEU A 59 12.78 -17.10 -15.81
C LEU A 59 13.49 -17.90 -14.68
N GLY A 60 12.76 -18.62 -13.83
CA GLY A 60 13.34 -19.58 -12.88
C GLY A 60 13.92 -19.02 -11.57
N PHE A 61 13.83 -17.71 -11.30
CA PHE A 61 14.36 -17.11 -10.07
C PHE A 61 13.31 -17.04 -8.93
N VAL A 62 13.08 -18.18 -8.28
CA VAL A 62 12.05 -18.37 -7.23
C VAL A 62 12.25 -17.47 -5.98
N ASN A 63 13.47 -17.03 -5.69
CA ASN A 63 13.73 -16.18 -4.52
C ASN A 63 13.33 -14.71 -4.73
N VAL A 64 13.42 -14.21 -5.96
CA VAL A 64 13.11 -12.81 -6.29
C VAL A 64 11.60 -12.58 -6.26
N SER A 65 10.81 -13.55 -6.74
CA SER A 65 9.35 -13.48 -6.70
C SER A 65 8.81 -13.39 -5.27
N LYS A 66 9.36 -14.16 -4.33
CA LYS A 66 8.94 -14.16 -2.93
C LYS A 66 9.27 -12.83 -2.24
N PHE A 67 10.47 -12.28 -2.48
CA PHE A 67 10.86 -10.98 -1.95
C PHE A 67 9.97 -9.86 -2.48
N LEU A 68 9.77 -9.77 -3.81
CA LEU A 68 8.90 -8.75 -4.41
C LEU A 68 7.46 -8.85 -3.90
N THR A 69 6.93 -10.08 -3.79
CA THR A 69 5.57 -10.30 -3.27
C THR A 69 5.43 -9.80 -1.84
N ASN A 70 6.44 -10.05 -0.98
CA ASN A 70 6.43 -9.55 0.40
C ASN A 70 6.53 -8.02 0.46
N VAL A 71 7.37 -7.40 -0.38
CA VAL A 71 7.53 -5.94 -0.41
C VAL A 71 6.28 -5.24 -0.95
N LEU A 72 5.75 -5.67 -2.10
CA LEU A 72 4.53 -5.12 -2.68
C LEU A 72 3.32 -5.35 -1.76
N GLY A 73 3.23 -6.54 -1.15
CA GLY A 73 2.20 -6.83 -0.16
C GLY A 73 2.30 -5.92 1.07
N GLY A 74 3.51 -5.70 1.59
CA GLY A 74 3.75 -4.76 2.69
C GLY A 74 3.40 -3.32 2.33
N LEU A 75 3.80 -2.86 1.13
CA LEU A 75 3.44 -1.53 0.62
C LEU A 75 1.92 -1.35 0.58
N MET A 76 1.16 -2.34 0.09
CA MET A 76 -0.30 -2.27 0.11
C MET A 76 -0.85 -2.16 1.54
N PHE A 77 -0.38 -2.98 2.48
CA PHE A 77 -0.82 -2.94 3.87
C PHE A 77 -0.50 -1.62 4.59
N LEU A 78 0.57 -0.93 4.19
CA LEU A 78 0.92 0.38 4.72
C LEU A 78 0.08 1.49 4.09
N PHE A 79 0.03 1.52 2.75
CA PHE A 79 -0.51 2.67 2.03
C PHE A 79 -2.02 2.69 1.95
N ILE A 80 -2.71 1.53 1.96
CA ILE A 80 -4.18 1.47 1.93
C ILE A 80 -4.82 2.19 3.12
N PRO A 81 -4.51 1.86 4.39
CA PRO A 81 -5.08 2.59 5.52
C PRO A 81 -4.68 4.07 5.54
N ALA A 82 -3.44 4.40 5.14
CA ALA A 82 -2.98 5.77 5.03
C ALA A 82 -3.80 6.59 4.01
N THR A 83 -4.04 6.04 2.81
CA THR A 83 -4.83 6.69 1.76
C THR A 83 -6.26 6.93 2.18
N ILE A 84 -6.89 5.94 2.83
CA ILE A 84 -8.27 6.06 3.31
C ILE A 84 -8.40 7.25 4.27
N VAL A 85 -7.50 7.36 5.26
CA VAL A 85 -7.53 8.46 6.24
C VAL A 85 -7.38 9.82 5.57
N VAL A 86 -6.40 9.98 4.68
CA VAL A 86 -6.18 11.24 3.98
C VAL A 86 -7.33 11.58 3.04
N ALA A 87 -7.91 10.58 2.37
CA ALA A 87 -9.03 10.76 1.45
C ALA A 87 -10.25 11.27 2.21
N VAL A 88 -10.59 10.64 3.33
CA VAL A 88 -11.69 11.06 4.20
C VAL A 88 -11.46 12.48 4.70
N LYS A 89 -10.28 12.79 5.22
CA LYS A 89 -9.93 14.15 5.68
C LYS A 89 -10.07 15.18 4.56
N THR A 90 -9.65 14.84 3.36
CA THR A 90 -9.75 15.72 2.18
C THR A 90 -11.22 15.94 1.78
N VAL A 91 -12.05 14.91 1.79
CA VAL A 91 -13.50 15.03 1.52
C VAL A 91 -14.17 15.95 2.54
N PHE A 92 -13.89 15.78 3.83
CA PHE A 92 -14.42 16.68 4.87
C PHE A 92 -13.93 18.12 4.72
N SER A 93 -12.67 18.33 4.33
CA SER A 93 -12.15 19.67 4.07
C SER A 93 -12.85 20.34 2.87
N ILE A 94 -13.19 19.58 1.83
CA ILE A 94 -13.94 20.10 0.67
C ILE A 94 -15.38 20.40 1.08
N ALA A 95 -16.03 19.51 1.84
CA ALA A 95 -17.42 19.67 2.26
C ALA A 95 -17.65 20.82 3.27
N LYS A 96 -16.60 21.28 3.94
CA LYS A 96 -16.64 22.45 4.84
C LYS A 96 -16.52 23.78 4.06
N SER A 97 -16.13 23.73 2.79
CA SER A 97 -16.09 24.89 1.88
C SER A 97 -17.42 25.08 1.17
#